data_AF-A0A838IP03-F1
#
_entry.id   AF-A0A838IP03-F1
#
_cell.length_a   1.000
_cell.length_b   1.000
_cell.length_c   1.000
_cell.angle_alpha   90.00
_cell.angle_beta   90.00
_cell.angle_gamma   90.00
#
_symmetry.space_group_name_H-M   'P 1'
#
loop_
_entity.id
_entity.type
_entity.pdbx_description
1 polymer ?
#
loop_
_entity_poly.entity_id
_entity_poly.type
_entity_poly.pdbx_seq_one_letter_code
_entity_poly.pdbx_strand_id
1 'polypeptide(L)'
;MTHAEQSSRLRIGLAQLNYKVGDLEANFAKIAATIERARAQGVELVVFSEMALIGYPAMDMVHRKSMLDAQLANLERVAKLTDASLGVVVGYVDYNHDARGKHLYNAAALCHDGKVVARIHKSLLPTYDVFDEERYFERAQRVGTHLFKGVRLGISICEDAWNSPNGWEMPRYANDPISALVKDGAELLINISASPFGIDKNLFRRELLAGHAQKHARSFVFVNQVGGNDELIFDGRSFVLSPQGELVCQLGDFVEDFAVIDLPILAGAPVSLDPALLHPTTTAEAEQAYRALVLGLRDYVHKSGFKGALIGLSGGVDSALVAAIAVEALGPDNVLTVGMPSRYSSDHSVADAQTLAKNLGVRFELSSIEPQFQAFLTQLDPLFAGLAADVTEENLQARVRGMFLMALSNKLGHLVLATGNKSELATGYTTLYGDMNGALMVIGDTPKMLVYRICRHVNALAGYEVIPENILQKPPSAELRPDQTDQDTLPPYEILDAIIDAYMRLGLEADAICAQGFERPVVERTIAMIHRAEYKRWQGAPVLKISTKAFGFGWRYPLAANYRWTP
;
A
#
# COMPACT_ATOMS: atom_id res chain seq x y z
N MET A 1 41.00 -34.61 10.73
CA MET A 1 40.10 -33.50 11.10
C MET A 1 38.71 -33.93 10.72
N THR A 2 37.88 -34.22 11.71
CA THR A 2 36.53 -34.78 11.57
C THR A 2 35.55 -33.72 11.05
N HIS A 3 34.56 -34.16 10.28
CA HIS A 3 33.47 -33.38 9.64
C HIS A 3 32.58 -32.52 10.57
N ALA A 4 33.01 -32.19 11.79
CA ALA A 4 32.21 -31.52 12.83
C ALA A 4 32.51 -30.01 13.01
N GLU A 5 33.40 -29.40 12.21
CA GLU A 5 33.60 -27.94 12.17
C GLU A 5 32.71 -27.27 11.10
N GLN A 6 31.46 -27.72 10.95
CA GLN A 6 30.50 -27.17 10.00
C GLN A 6 29.94 -25.82 10.49
N SER A 7 30.37 -24.76 9.81
CA SER A 7 29.93 -23.35 9.83
C SER A 7 29.30 -22.82 11.13
N SER A 8 30.12 -22.17 11.97
CA SER A 8 29.67 -21.40 13.13
C SER A 8 28.88 -20.14 12.79
N ARG A 9 28.82 -19.77 11.50
CA ARG A 9 28.11 -18.61 10.96
C ARG A 9 27.58 -18.87 9.54
N LEU A 10 26.61 -18.08 9.11
CA LEU A 10 26.14 -17.99 7.73
C LEU A 10 26.05 -16.53 7.30
N ARG A 11 26.69 -16.17 6.18
CA ARG A 11 26.60 -14.81 5.64
C ARG A 11 25.39 -14.65 4.72
N ILE A 12 24.46 -13.77 5.07
CA ILE A 12 23.15 -13.63 4.43
C ILE A 12 22.99 -12.24 3.83
N GLY A 13 22.52 -12.17 2.59
CA GLY A 13 22.09 -10.94 1.92
C GLY A 13 20.57 -10.81 1.93
N LEU A 14 20.05 -9.66 2.38
CA LEU A 14 18.63 -9.33 2.34
C LEU A 14 18.36 -8.47 1.11
N ALA A 15 17.55 -8.94 0.17
CA ALA A 15 17.22 -8.23 -1.07
C ALA A 15 15.81 -7.63 -1.01
N GLN A 16 15.74 -6.34 -0.67
CA GLN A 16 14.49 -5.57 -0.67
C GLN A 16 14.33 -4.85 -2.00
N LEU A 17 13.52 -5.42 -2.89
CA LEU A 17 13.40 -4.97 -4.27
C LEU A 17 11.94 -4.66 -4.65
N ASN A 18 11.80 -3.85 -5.69
CA ASN A 18 10.56 -3.39 -6.27
C ASN A 18 10.27 -4.09 -7.58
N TYR A 19 9.36 -5.05 -7.54
CA TYR A 19 8.97 -5.87 -8.69
C TYR A 19 7.78 -5.25 -9.43
N LYS A 20 7.73 -5.52 -10.73
CA LYS A 20 6.58 -5.15 -11.57
C LYS A 20 5.81 -6.41 -11.92
N VAL A 21 4.51 -6.44 -11.59
CA VAL A 21 3.65 -7.59 -11.86
C VAL A 21 3.65 -7.90 -13.37
N GLY A 22 3.98 -9.14 -13.72
CA GLY A 22 3.99 -9.64 -15.09
C GLY A 22 5.23 -9.28 -15.93
N ASP A 23 6.14 -8.42 -15.44
CA ASP A 23 7.38 -8.07 -16.15
C ASP A 23 8.52 -9.06 -15.80
N LEU A 24 8.36 -10.29 -16.26
CA LEU A 24 9.18 -11.43 -15.82
C LEU A 24 10.67 -11.27 -16.12
N GLU A 25 11.03 -10.68 -17.27
CA GLU A 25 12.43 -10.47 -17.65
C GLU A 25 13.06 -9.33 -16.86
N ALA A 26 12.35 -8.22 -16.62
CA ALA A 26 12.88 -7.14 -15.79
C ALA A 26 13.05 -7.58 -14.33
N ASN A 27 12.10 -8.33 -13.78
CA ASN A 27 12.20 -8.91 -12.44
C ASN A 27 13.38 -9.88 -12.35
N PHE A 28 13.54 -10.78 -13.34
CA PHE A 28 14.69 -11.68 -13.42
C PHE A 28 16.01 -10.91 -13.49
N ALA A 29 16.12 -9.90 -14.35
CA ALA A 29 17.33 -9.11 -14.52
C ALA A 29 17.73 -8.41 -13.22
N LYS A 30 16.75 -7.89 -12.47
CA LYS A 30 16.97 -7.29 -11.16
C LYS A 30 17.48 -8.31 -10.14
N ILE A 31 16.85 -9.48 -10.06
CA ILE A 31 17.28 -10.59 -9.20
C ILE A 31 18.70 -11.04 -9.55
N ALA A 32 19.00 -11.23 -10.84
CA ALA A 32 20.32 -11.63 -11.32
C ALA A 32 21.41 -10.61 -10.95
N ALA A 33 21.14 -9.31 -11.14
CA ALA A 33 22.06 -8.24 -10.74
C ALA A 33 22.33 -8.23 -9.23
N THR A 34 21.30 -8.49 -8.41
CA THR A 34 21.45 -8.59 -6.96
C THR A 34 22.23 -9.84 -6.53
N ILE A 35 22.06 -10.97 -7.21
CA ILE A 35 22.86 -12.19 -6.98
C ILE A 35 24.34 -11.90 -7.25
N GLU A 36 24.67 -11.21 -8.34
CA GLU A 36 26.06 -10.83 -8.64
C GLU A 36 26.62 -9.83 -7.62
N ARG A 37 25.83 -8.84 -7.19
CA ARG A 37 26.21 -7.93 -6.10
C ARG A 37 26.52 -8.70 -4.81
N ALA A 38 25.69 -9.69 -4.47
CA ALA A 38 25.86 -10.50 -3.27
C ALA A 38 27.10 -11.39 -3.34
N ARG A 39 27.36 -11.99 -4.50
CA ARG A 39 28.57 -12.75 -4.80
C ARG A 39 29.83 -11.92 -4.57
N ALA A 40 29.84 -10.68 -5.06
CA ALA A 40 30.97 -9.76 -4.87
C ALA A 40 31.23 -9.41 -3.39
N GLN A 41 30.21 -9.54 -2.52
CA GLN A 41 30.31 -9.33 -1.07
C GLN A 41 30.56 -10.61 -0.26
N GLY A 42 30.77 -11.74 -0.95
CA GLY A 42 30.99 -13.05 -0.33
C GLY A 42 29.77 -13.55 0.45
N VAL A 43 28.56 -13.16 0.03
CA VAL A 43 27.31 -13.69 0.58
C VAL A 43 27.21 -15.18 0.28
N GLU A 44 26.70 -15.95 1.24
CA GLU A 44 26.48 -17.38 1.09
C GLU A 44 25.03 -17.72 0.80
N LEU A 45 24.07 -16.91 1.28
CA LEU A 45 22.64 -17.07 0.99
C LEU A 45 22.02 -15.70 0.73
N VAL A 46 21.40 -15.50 -0.44
CA VAL A 46 20.59 -14.30 -0.71
C VAL A 46 19.12 -14.63 -0.58
N VAL A 47 18.37 -13.78 0.12
CA VAL A 47 16.93 -13.95 0.34
C VAL A 47 16.18 -12.82 -0.37
N PHE A 48 15.29 -13.19 -1.28
CA PHE A 48 14.35 -12.31 -1.97
C PHE A 48 12.94 -12.45 -1.38
N SER A 49 12.02 -11.56 -1.78
CA SER A 49 10.65 -11.55 -1.27
C SER A 49 9.75 -12.64 -1.84
N GLU A 50 8.55 -12.73 -1.27
CA GLU A 50 7.42 -13.50 -1.81
C GLU A 50 7.10 -13.09 -3.26
N MET A 51 6.81 -14.08 -4.11
CA MET A 51 6.44 -13.92 -5.52
C MET A 51 7.35 -12.97 -6.35
N ALA A 52 8.62 -12.81 -5.96
CA ALA A 52 9.60 -11.92 -6.61
C ALA A 52 9.74 -12.13 -8.14
N LEU A 53 9.65 -13.37 -8.64
CA LEU A 53 9.80 -13.62 -10.09
C LEU A 53 8.66 -13.04 -10.93
N ILE A 54 7.45 -13.01 -10.37
CA ILE A 54 6.22 -12.61 -11.06
C ILE A 54 5.70 -11.23 -10.61
N GLY A 55 6.07 -10.78 -9.42
CA GLY A 55 5.51 -9.62 -8.74
C GLY A 55 4.22 -9.95 -7.97
N TYR A 56 3.89 -9.13 -6.96
CA TYR A 56 2.71 -9.34 -6.11
C TYR A 56 1.91 -8.04 -5.91
N PRO A 57 0.55 -8.10 -5.91
CA PRO A 57 -0.29 -9.27 -6.21
C PRO A 57 -0.48 -9.46 -7.72
N ALA A 58 -0.35 -10.71 -8.21
CA ALA A 58 -0.58 -11.02 -9.62
C ALA A 58 -2.06 -11.32 -9.98
N MET A 59 -2.93 -11.50 -8.98
CA MET A 59 -4.37 -11.78 -9.17
C MET A 59 -4.63 -12.92 -10.18
N ASP A 60 -5.73 -12.88 -10.94
CA ASP A 60 -6.09 -13.88 -11.95
C ASP A 60 -5.02 -14.06 -13.05
N MET A 61 -4.00 -13.18 -13.17
CA MET A 61 -2.91 -13.39 -14.11
C MET A 61 -2.22 -14.72 -13.84
N VAL A 62 -2.11 -15.16 -12.58
CA VAL A 62 -1.46 -16.44 -12.23
C VAL A 62 -2.07 -17.66 -12.93
N HIS A 63 -3.29 -17.58 -13.47
CA HIS A 63 -3.89 -18.67 -14.25
C HIS A 63 -3.46 -18.71 -15.73
N ARG A 64 -2.68 -17.72 -16.20
CA ARG A 64 -2.14 -17.70 -17.56
C ARG A 64 -0.94 -18.64 -17.67
N LYS A 65 -1.16 -19.81 -18.30
CA LYS A 65 -0.13 -20.85 -18.50
C LYS A 65 1.19 -20.30 -19.04
N SER A 66 1.16 -19.46 -20.08
CA SER A 66 2.38 -18.90 -20.68
C SER A 66 3.21 -18.07 -19.69
N MET A 67 2.55 -17.33 -18.79
CA MET A 67 3.24 -16.56 -17.76
C MET A 67 3.82 -17.46 -16.67
N LEU A 68 3.08 -18.50 -16.25
CA LEU A 68 3.57 -19.49 -15.30
C LEU A 68 4.79 -20.26 -15.84
N ASP A 69 4.70 -20.75 -17.08
CA ASP A 69 5.81 -21.46 -17.72
C ASP A 69 7.04 -20.54 -17.84
N ALA A 70 6.84 -19.27 -18.21
CA ALA A 70 7.93 -18.30 -18.35
C ALA A 70 8.60 -17.97 -17.00
N GLN A 71 7.83 -17.77 -15.92
CA GLN A 71 8.44 -17.52 -14.61
C GLN A 71 9.12 -18.77 -14.02
N LEU A 72 8.64 -19.98 -14.33
CA LEU A 72 9.36 -21.22 -14.02
C LEU A 72 10.67 -21.35 -14.81
N ALA A 73 10.70 -20.93 -16.08
CA ALA A 73 11.95 -20.86 -16.84
C ALA A 73 12.93 -19.85 -16.22
N ASN A 74 12.43 -18.73 -15.68
CA ASN A 74 13.25 -17.77 -14.96
C ASN A 74 13.73 -18.30 -13.60
N LEU A 75 12.96 -19.15 -12.92
CA LEU A 75 13.44 -19.88 -11.74
C LEU A 75 14.64 -20.77 -12.09
N GLU A 76 14.58 -21.53 -13.18
CA GLU A 76 15.72 -22.35 -13.64
C GLU A 76 16.94 -21.50 -14.01
N ARG A 77 16.73 -20.30 -14.56
CA ARG A 77 17.82 -19.33 -14.81
C ARG A 77 18.42 -18.81 -13.50
N VAL A 78 17.60 -18.49 -12.50
CA VAL A 78 18.08 -18.10 -11.17
C VAL A 78 18.90 -19.23 -10.53
N ALA A 79 18.42 -20.46 -10.63
CA ALA A 79 19.15 -21.62 -10.12
C ALA A 79 20.54 -21.74 -10.74
N LYS A 80 20.67 -21.53 -12.06
CA LYS A 80 21.96 -21.55 -12.78
C LYS A 80 22.93 -20.44 -12.37
N LEU A 81 22.46 -19.37 -11.72
CA LEU A 81 23.32 -18.31 -11.17
C LEU A 81 23.90 -18.68 -9.80
N THR A 82 23.52 -19.82 -9.22
CA THR A 82 24.04 -20.32 -7.94
C THR A 82 25.18 -21.32 -8.15
N ASP A 83 26.06 -21.47 -7.15
CA ASP A 83 27.15 -22.45 -7.16
C ASP A 83 27.41 -22.97 -5.74
N ALA A 84 28.46 -23.76 -5.53
CA ALA A 84 28.81 -24.30 -4.21
C ALA A 84 28.94 -23.22 -3.11
N SER A 85 29.33 -21.99 -3.46
CA SER A 85 29.57 -20.88 -2.53
C SER A 85 28.34 -20.03 -2.24
N LEU A 86 27.35 -19.96 -3.14
CA LEU A 86 26.21 -19.05 -3.03
C LEU A 86 24.88 -19.77 -3.33
N GLY A 87 23.94 -19.70 -2.39
CA GLY A 87 22.55 -20.12 -2.55
C GLY A 87 21.58 -18.93 -2.61
N VAL A 88 20.35 -19.20 -3.05
CA VAL A 88 19.29 -18.19 -3.22
C VAL A 88 17.96 -18.72 -2.69
N VAL A 89 17.23 -17.92 -1.92
CA VAL A 89 15.80 -18.10 -1.62
C VAL A 89 15.00 -17.08 -2.44
N VAL A 90 14.08 -17.54 -3.28
CA VAL A 90 13.28 -16.66 -4.16
C VAL A 90 11.82 -17.08 -4.21
N GLY A 91 10.90 -16.10 -4.11
CA GLY A 91 9.46 -16.32 -4.21
C GLY A 91 8.97 -16.43 -5.65
N TYR A 92 8.04 -17.35 -5.89
CA TYR A 92 7.48 -17.66 -7.21
C TYR A 92 6.11 -18.35 -7.10
N VAL A 93 5.48 -18.68 -8.23
CA VAL A 93 4.24 -19.49 -8.26
C VAL A 93 4.56 -20.88 -8.76
N ASP A 94 4.12 -21.92 -8.06
CA ASP A 94 4.39 -23.31 -8.45
C ASP A 94 3.12 -24.02 -8.94
N TYR A 95 3.30 -25.09 -9.71
CA TYR A 95 2.18 -25.97 -10.07
C TYR A 95 1.90 -26.94 -8.93
N ASN A 96 0.62 -27.11 -8.62
CA ASN A 96 0.17 -28.27 -7.86
C ASN A 96 -0.02 -29.46 -8.81
N HIS A 97 0.80 -30.50 -8.62
CA HIS A 97 0.74 -31.74 -9.39
C HIS A 97 -0.09 -32.85 -8.71
N ASP A 98 -0.67 -32.57 -7.54
CA ASP A 98 -1.56 -33.51 -6.88
C ASP A 98 -2.88 -33.68 -7.67
N ALA A 99 -3.49 -34.86 -7.53
CA ALA A 99 -4.75 -35.17 -8.21
C ALA A 99 -5.96 -34.37 -7.69
N ARG A 100 -5.79 -33.59 -6.61
CA ARG A 100 -6.85 -32.82 -5.93
C ARG A 100 -6.31 -31.48 -5.46
N GLY A 101 -7.21 -30.53 -5.25
CA GLY A 101 -6.89 -29.17 -4.82
C GLY A 101 -6.80 -28.18 -5.98
N LYS A 102 -6.45 -26.93 -5.66
CA LYS A 102 -6.20 -25.90 -6.67
C LYS A 102 -4.90 -26.16 -7.40
N HIS A 103 -4.80 -25.66 -8.62
CA HIS A 103 -3.70 -25.97 -9.54
C HIS A 103 -2.37 -25.28 -9.21
N LEU A 104 -2.34 -24.37 -8.23
CA LEU A 104 -1.20 -23.49 -8.00
C LEU A 104 -0.86 -23.40 -6.52
N TYR A 105 0.42 -23.20 -6.22
CA TYR A 105 0.92 -22.83 -4.91
C TYR A 105 1.60 -21.46 -4.97
N ASN A 106 1.44 -20.66 -3.92
CA ASN A 106 2.38 -19.59 -3.60
C ASN A 106 3.61 -20.22 -2.96
N ALA A 107 4.80 -20.00 -3.53
CA ALA A 107 5.96 -20.83 -3.26
C ALA A 107 7.26 -20.04 -3.08
N ALA A 108 8.19 -20.65 -2.36
CA ALA A 108 9.60 -20.25 -2.28
C ALA A 108 10.48 -21.38 -2.81
N ALA A 109 11.53 -21.03 -3.54
CA ALA A 109 12.54 -21.98 -3.99
C ALA A 109 13.86 -21.72 -3.26
N LEU A 110 14.49 -22.78 -2.76
CA LEU A 110 15.90 -22.75 -2.39
C LEU A 110 16.70 -23.26 -3.58
N CYS A 111 17.55 -22.39 -4.14
CA CYS A 111 18.44 -22.71 -5.24
C CYS A 111 19.89 -22.80 -4.74
N HIS A 112 20.60 -23.85 -5.14
CA HIS A 112 22.01 -24.07 -4.81
C HIS A 112 22.67 -24.98 -5.85
N ASP A 113 23.94 -24.72 -6.17
CA ASP A 113 24.74 -25.54 -7.09
C ASP A 113 24.07 -25.76 -8.46
N GLY A 114 23.55 -24.68 -9.04
CA GLY A 114 22.93 -24.70 -10.35
C GLY A 114 21.50 -25.27 -10.39
N LYS A 115 20.91 -25.61 -9.24
CA LYS A 115 19.64 -26.38 -9.16
C LYS A 115 18.66 -25.80 -8.14
N VAL A 116 17.37 -26.05 -8.36
CA VAL A 116 16.35 -25.90 -7.32
C VAL A 116 16.44 -27.11 -6.39
N VAL A 117 16.99 -26.93 -5.18
CA VAL A 117 17.22 -28.01 -4.21
C VAL A 117 16.04 -28.20 -3.25
N ALA A 118 15.18 -27.20 -3.09
CA ALA A 118 13.93 -27.33 -2.36
C ALA A 118 12.83 -26.42 -2.91
N ARG A 119 11.58 -26.86 -2.76
CA ARG A 119 10.36 -26.10 -3.05
C ARG A 119 9.51 -26.08 -1.78
N ILE A 120 9.17 -24.88 -1.34
CA ILE A 120 8.40 -24.62 -0.13
C ILE A 120 7.09 -23.99 -0.58
N HIS A 121 5.97 -24.47 -0.06
CA HIS A 121 4.63 -23.96 -0.38
C HIS A 121 4.04 -23.26 0.85
N LYS A 122 3.33 -22.15 0.62
CA LYS A 122 2.68 -21.37 1.68
C LYS A 122 1.56 -22.19 2.32
N SER A 123 1.48 -22.16 3.65
CA SER A 123 0.51 -22.97 4.42
C SER A 123 -0.72 -22.17 4.83
N LEU A 124 -0.52 -20.93 5.25
CA LEU A 124 -1.57 -20.02 5.68
C LEU A 124 -1.86 -19.03 4.53
N LEU A 125 -3.07 -19.12 3.97
CA LEU A 125 -3.50 -18.29 2.85
C LEU A 125 -4.49 -17.24 3.37
N PRO A 126 -4.12 -15.95 3.43
CA PRO A 126 -5.01 -14.91 3.92
C PRO A 126 -6.17 -14.65 2.94
N THR A 127 -7.37 -14.47 3.49
CA THR A 127 -8.64 -14.23 2.79
C THR A 127 -9.44 -13.07 3.41
N TYR A 128 -8.74 -12.07 3.91
CA TYR A 128 -9.30 -10.92 4.60
C TYR A 128 -8.62 -9.62 4.16
N ASP A 129 -9.29 -8.49 4.39
CA ASP A 129 -8.87 -7.14 3.96
C ASP A 129 -8.57 -7.12 2.44
N VAL A 130 -7.29 -7.11 2.06
CA VAL A 130 -6.83 -7.01 0.67
C VAL A 130 -6.48 -8.35 0.04
N PHE A 131 -6.53 -9.43 0.81
CA PHE A 131 -6.09 -10.75 0.37
C PHE A 131 -7.27 -11.64 -0.03
N ASP A 132 -7.11 -12.33 -1.16
CA ASP A 132 -8.00 -13.40 -1.62
C ASP A 132 -7.17 -14.64 -2.01
N GLU A 133 -6.12 -15.00 -1.25
CA GLU A 133 -5.16 -16.03 -1.69
C GLU A 133 -5.79 -17.42 -1.84
N GLU A 134 -6.80 -17.76 -1.04
CA GLU A 134 -7.55 -19.00 -1.25
C GLU A 134 -8.38 -18.98 -2.54
N ARG A 135 -8.53 -17.86 -3.25
CA ARG A 135 -9.08 -17.91 -4.62
C ARG A 135 -8.11 -18.60 -5.56
N TYR A 136 -6.81 -18.35 -5.40
CA TYR A 136 -5.78 -18.68 -6.38
C TYR A 136 -4.99 -19.93 -6.03
N PHE A 137 -4.68 -20.12 -4.75
CA PHE A 137 -3.66 -21.08 -4.31
C PHE A 137 -4.24 -22.21 -3.46
N GLU A 138 -3.56 -23.35 -3.52
CA GLU A 138 -3.74 -24.48 -2.62
C GLU A 138 -2.86 -24.29 -1.37
N ARG A 139 -3.29 -24.84 -0.23
CA ARG A 139 -2.52 -24.78 1.03
C ARG A 139 -1.52 -25.93 1.08
N ALA A 140 -0.31 -25.65 1.58
CA ALA A 140 0.65 -26.71 1.86
C ALA A 140 0.11 -27.70 2.91
N GLN A 141 0.28 -29.00 2.64
CA GLN A 141 -0.16 -30.08 3.55
C GLN A 141 0.86 -30.37 4.66
N ARG A 142 2.13 -30.02 4.42
CA ARG A 142 3.25 -30.25 5.34
C ARG A 142 4.25 -29.11 5.24
N VAL A 143 4.89 -28.83 6.36
CA VAL A 143 5.96 -27.85 6.48
C VAL A 143 7.20 -28.60 7.00
N GLY A 144 8.38 -28.28 6.48
CA GLY A 144 9.62 -28.96 6.84
C GLY A 144 10.84 -28.08 6.57
N THR A 145 11.97 -28.48 7.14
CA THR A 145 13.25 -27.79 7.03
C THR A 145 14.05 -28.28 5.84
N HIS A 146 14.98 -27.44 5.39
CA HIS A 146 15.88 -27.75 4.28
C HIS A 146 17.33 -27.50 4.67
N LEU A 147 18.21 -28.46 4.36
CA LEU A 147 19.62 -28.36 4.69
C LEU A 147 20.35 -27.49 3.64
N PHE A 148 21.05 -26.47 4.12
CA PHE A 148 21.91 -25.62 3.29
C PHE A 148 23.25 -25.43 3.99
N LYS A 149 24.35 -25.89 3.37
CA LYS A 149 25.71 -25.83 3.95
C LYS A 149 25.81 -26.30 5.40
N GLY A 150 25.07 -27.36 5.75
CA GLY A 150 25.03 -27.92 7.11
C GLY A 150 24.06 -27.26 8.07
N VAL A 151 23.38 -26.17 7.67
CA VAL A 151 22.38 -25.45 8.46
C VAL A 151 20.97 -25.88 8.05
N ARG A 152 20.11 -26.24 9.01
CA ARG A 152 18.68 -26.48 8.77
C ARG A 152 17.92 -25.17 8.71
N LEU A 153 17.54 -24.76 7.51
CA LEU A 153 16.73 -23.57 7.25
C LEU A 153 15.25 -23.88 7.44
N GLY A 154 14.56 -23.08 8.23
CA GLY A 154 13.10 -23.03 8.29
C GLY A 154 12.59 -21.88 7.44
N ILE A 155 12.09 -22.17 6.24
CA ILE A 155 11.61 -21.16 5.29
C ILE A 155 10.08 -21.11 5.34
N SER A 156 9.53 -19.91 5.48
CA SER A 156 8.10 -19.60 5.57
C SER A 156 7.75 -18.45 4.63
N ILE A 157 6.47 -18.31 4.28
CA ILE A 157 6.02 -17.28 3.33
C ILE A 157 4.95 -16.40 4.00
N CYS A 158 5.27 -15.12 4.19
CA CYS A 158 4.41 -14.09 4.76
C CYS A 158 3.54 -14.59 5.92
N GLU A 159 2.24 -14.74 5.67
CA GLU A 159 1.19 -15.13 6.63
C GLU A 159 1.50 -16.39 7.45
N ASP A 160 2.39 -17.28 6.98
CA ASP A 160 2.88 -18.42 7.76
C ASP A 160 3.47 -18.02 9.13
N ALA A 161 3.92 -16.76 9.28
CA ALA A 161 4.45 -16.19 10.53
C ALA A 161 3.45 -15.29 11.29
N TRP A 162 2.17 -15.27 10.90
CA TRP A 162 1.15 -14.39 11.50
C TRP A 162 0.39 -15.00 12.69
N ASN A 163 0.80 -16.19 13.13
CA ASN A 163 0.21 -16.84 14.29
C ASN A 163 0.86 -16.34 15.59
N SER A 164 0.25 -15.33 16.23
CA SER A 164 0.78 -14.65 17.41
C SER A 164 1.15 -15.63 18.54
N PRO A 165 2.45 -15.76 18.90
CA PRO A 165 2.87 -16.65 19.97
C PRO A 165 2.45 -16.16 21.36
N ASN A 166 2.12 -14.87 21.49
CA ASN A 166 1.88 -14.18 22.77
C ASN A 166 0.38 -13.85 22.99
N GLY A 167 -0.51 -14.26 22.09
CA GLY A 167 -1.97 -14.14 22.29
C GLY A 167 -2.54 -12.71 22.18
N TRP A 168 -1.80 -11.77 21.59
CA TRP A 168 -2.24 -10.37 21.38
C TRP A 168 -3.49 -10.23 20.49
N GLU A 169 -3.81 -11.25 19.72
CA GLU A 169 -5.07 -11.37 18.98
C GLU A 169 -5.70 -12.74 19.28
N MET A 170 -7.01 -12.84 19.06
CA MET A 170 -7.68 -14.14 18.91
C MET A 170 -6.90 -14.95 17.85
N PRO A 171 -6.36 -16.14 18.19
CA PRO A 171 -5.59 -16.94 17.25
C PRO A 171 -6.42 -17.25 16.00
N ARG A 172 -5.95 -16.80 14.82
CA ARG A 172 -6.67 -16.96 13.55
C ARG A 172 -6.54 -18.37 12.99
N TYR A 173 -5.42 -19.04 13.24
CA TYR A 173 -5.11 -20.33 12.64
C TYR A 173 -4.82 -21.39 13.68
N ALA A 174 -5.37 -22.59 13.48
CA ALA A 174 -5.06 -23.76 14.32
C ALA A 174 -3.64 -24.29 14.11
N ASN A 175 -3.06 -24.07 12.93
CA ASN A 175 -1.72 -24.53 12.57
C ASN A 175 -0.70 -23.40 12.77
N ASP A 176 0.44 -23.69 13.39
CA ASP A 176 1.57 -22.76 13.56
C ASP A 176 2.78 -23.27 12.75
N PRO A 177 2.96 -22.80 11.49
CA PRO A 177 4.06 -23.22 10.62
C PRO A 177 5.44 -22.96 11.22
N ILE A 178 5.61 -21.84 11.93
CA ILE A 178 6.89 -21.49 12.56
C ILE A 178 7.24 -22.50 13.65
N SER A 179 6.29 -22.82 14.54
CA SER A 179 6.49 -23.88 15.55
C SER A 179 6.76 -25.24 14.90
N ALA A 180 6.11 -25.56 13.79
CA ALA A 180 6.33 -26.82 13.06
C ALA A 180 7.76 -26.91 12.49
N LEU A 181 8.26 -25.83 11.87
CA LEU A 181 9.64 -25.74 11.36
C LEU A 181 10.68 -25.93 12.48
N VAL A 182 10.45 -25.32 13.64
CA VAL A 182 11.36 -25.45 14.79
C VAL A 182 11.33 -26.87 15.35
N LYS A 183 10.17 -27.52 15.42
CA LYS A 183 10.06 -28.94 15.81
C LYS A 183 10.77 -29.86 14.83
N ASP A 184 10.80 -29.52 13.55
CA ASP A 184 11.57 -30.22 12.51
C ASP A 184 13.06 -29.84 12.50
N GLY A 185 13.53 -29.06 13.50
CA GLY A 185 14.95 -28.82 13.74
C GLY A 185 15.52 -27.58 13.08
N ALA A 186 14.69 -26.58 12.74
CA ALA A 186 15.15 -25.32 12.17
C ALA A 186 16.16 -24.62 13.12
N GLU A 187 17.30 -24.23 12.54
CA GLU A 187 18.39 -23.49 13.21
C GLU A 187 18.33 -22.00 12.86
N LEU A 188 17.76 -21.67 11.70
CA LEU A 188 17.50 -20.30 11.24
C LEU A 188 16.11 -20.22 10.65
N LEU A 189 15.33 -19.20 11.03
CA LEU A 189 14.03 -18.92 10.45
C LEU A 189 14.16 -17.84 9.39
N ILE A 190 13.55 -18.06 8.23
CA ILE A 190 13.50 -17.14 7.10
C ILE A 190 12.03 -16.98 6.70
N ASN A 191 11.57 -15.73 6.60
CA ASN A 191 10.26 -15.39 6.08
C ASN A 191 10.42 -14.45 4.88
N ILE A 192 9.92 -14.88 3.73
CA ILE A 192 9.84 -14.03 2.54
C ILE A 192 8.42 -13.47 2.45
N SER A 193 8.29 -12.18 2.17
CA SER A 193 7.03 -11.47 2.33
C SER A 193 6.72 -10.47 1.22
N ALA A 194 5.44 -10.38 0.88
CA ALA A 194 4.82 -9.25 0.21
C ALA A 194 3.77 -8.65 1.17
N SER A 195 4.25 -8.10 2.28
CA SER A 195 3.42 -7.53 3.34
C SER A 195 3.11 -6.07 3.03
N PRO A 196 1.86 -5.71 2.69
CA PRO A 196 1.50 -4.35 2.36
C PRO A 196 1.60 -3.46 3.60
N PHE A 197 1.93 -2.20 3.34
CA PHE A 197 2.00 -1.11 4.30
C PHE A 197 0.62 -0.85 4.92
N GLY A 198 0.68 -0.46 6.19
CA GLY A 198 -0.39 0.23 6.89
C GLY A 198 0.28 0.97 8.04
N ILE A 199 -0.10 2.22 8.28
CA ILE A 199 0.51 3.11 9.29
C ILE A 199 0.72 2.40 10.63
N ASP A 200 -0.30 1.68 11.12
CA ASP A 200 -0.27 0.98 12.41
C ASP A 200 0.38 -0.42 12.36
N LYS A 201 0.67 -0.96 11.16
CA LYS A 201 1.06 -2.37 10.98
C LYS A 201 2.53 -2.63 11.28
N ASN A 202 3.38 -1.62 11.20
CA ASN A 202 4.83 -1.81 11.22
C ASN A 202 5.35 -2.23 12.60
N LEU A 203 4.86 -1.60 13.67
CA LEU A 203 5.21 -1.99 15.04
C LEU A 203 4.69 -3.40 15.35
N PHE A 204 3.42 -3.67 15.00
CA PHE A 204 2.82 -4.99 15.16
C PHE A 204 3.62 -6.10 14.47
N ARG A 205 4.01 -5.88 13.20
CA ARG A 205 4.82 -6.83 12.42
C ARG A 205 6.13 -7.15 13.13
N ARG A 206 6.83 -6.14 13.64
CA ARG A 206 8.10 -6.33 14.35
C ARG A 206 7.92 -7.09 15.67
N GLU A 207 6.92 -6.73 16.46
CA GLU A 207 6.62 -7.37 17.75
C GLU A 207 6.20 -8.84 17.59
N LEU A 208 5.35 -9.13 16.60
CA LEU A 208 4.92 -10.48 16.24
C LEU A 208 6.13 -11.37 15.91
N LEU A 209 7.00 -10.93 15.01
CA LEU A 209 8.18 -11.72 14.60
C LEU A 209 9.25 -11.79 15.70
N ALA A 210 9.39 -10.76 16.53
CA ALA A 210 10.22 -10.81 17.74
C ALA A 210 9.71 -11.86 18.74
N GLY A 211 8.40 -11.99 18.89
CA GLY A 211 7.78 -13.05 19.68
C GLY A 211 8.14 -14.45 19.19
N HIS A 212 8.17 -14.68 17.87
CA HIS A 212 8.62 -15.95 17.30
C HIS A 212 10.10 -16.20 17.56
N ALA A 213 10.96 -15.21 17.33
CA ALA A 213 12.40 -15.32 17.56
C ALA A 213 12.71 -15.70 19.03
N GLN A 214 12.07 -15.02 19.98
CA GLN A 214 12.19 -15.25 21.43
C GLN A 214 11.67 -16.62 21.85
N LYS A 215 10.42 -16.96 21.48
CA LYS A 215 9.76 -18.21 21.85
C LYS A 215 10.58 -19.43 21.43
N HIS A 216 11.20 -19.36 20.25
CA HIS A 216 11.93 -20.47 19.66
C HIS A 216 13.43 -20.40 19.87
N ALA A 217 13.94 -19.30 20.43
CA ALA A 217 15.37 -19.02 20.57
C ALA A 217 16.11 -19.24 19.23
N ARG A 218 15.58 -18.64 18.15
CA ARG A 218 16.15 -18.70 16.80
C ARG A 218 16.23 -17.30 16.22
N SER A 219 17.31 -17.02 15.50
CA SER A 219 17.38 -15.83 14.66
C SER A 219 16.29 -15.89 13.59
N PHE A 220 15.74 -14.73 13.25
CA PHE A 220 14.62 -14.61 12.32
C PHE A 220 14.93 -13.57 11.25
N VAL A 221 15.04 -14.00 9.99
CA VAL A 221 15.26 -13.14 8.83
C VAL A 221 13.92 -12.87 8.15
N PHE A 222 13.58 -11.60 7.98
CA PHE A 222 12.36 -11.15 7.32
C PHE A 222 12.71 -10.28 6.11
N VAL A 223 12.36 -10.74 4.91
CA VAL A 223 12.58 -9.97 3.66
C VAL A 223 11.23 -9.64 3.03
N ASN A 224 10.93 -8.34 2.96
CA ASN A 224 9.73 -7.82 2.35
C ASN A 224 10.07 -7.11 1.03
N GLN A 225 9.17 -7.19 0.05
CA GLN A 225 9.29 -6.33 -1.13
C GLN A 225 8.99 -4.86 -0.79
N VAL A 226 9.32 -3.97 -1.71
CA VAL A 226 9.02 -2.53 -1.64
C VAL A 226 8.38 -2.05 -2.94
N GLY A 227 7.57 -1.00 -2.92
CA GLY A 227 6.97 -0.41 -4.13
C GLY A 227 5.45 -0.39 -4.11
N GLY A 228 4.85 0.34 -5.05
CA GLY A 228 3.41 0.36 -5.29
C GLY A 228 2.98 -0.65 -6.36
N ASN A 229 1.83 -1.29 -6.18
CA ASN A 229 1.14 -2.02 -7.23
C ASN A 229 -0.37 -1.86 -7.04
N ASP A 230 -1.03 -1.26 -8.03
CA ASP A 230 -2.43 -0.85 -7.97
C ASP A 230 -2.73 -0.02 -6.70
N GLU A 231 -3.58 -0.53 -5.80
CA GLU A 231 -3.96 0.12 -4.54
C GLU A 231 -2.94 -0.10 -3.41
N LEU A 232 -2.08 -1.12 -3.53
CA LEU A 232 -1.20 -1.55 -2.44
C LEU A 232 0.17 -0.88 -2.54
N ILE A 233 0.69 -0.52 -1.38
CA ILE A 233 2.05 -0.03 -1.20
C ILE A 233 2.78 -1.02 -0.30
N PHE A 234 3.97 -1.45 -0.68
CA PHE A 234 4.87 -2.27 0.11
C PHE A 234 5.99 -1.38 0.64
N ASP A 235 6.18 -1.38 1.94
CA ASP A 235 7.09 -0.46 2.63
C ASP A 235 8.54 -0.96 2.66
N GLY A 236 8.79 -2.20 2.25
CA GLY A 236 10.06 -2.84 2.53
C GLY A 236 10.21 -3.07 4.03
N ARG A 237 11.14 -2.35 4.66
CA ARG A 237 11.52 -2.53 6.08
C ARG A 237 11.89 -3.97 6.38
N SER A 238 12.68 -4.58 5.51
CA SER A 238 13.25 -5.91 5.77
C SER A 238 14.17 -5.84 6.99
N PHE A 239 14.24 -6.90 7.78
CA PHE A 239 15.02 -6.89 9.01
C PHE A 239 15.48 -8.28 9.45
N VAL A 240 16.40 -8.30 10.41
CA VAL A 240 16.82 -9.52 11.12
C VAL A 240 16.68 -9.32 12.62
N LEU A 241 16.15 -10.35 13.29
CA LEU A 241 16.01 -10.41 14.74
C LEU A 241 16.96 -11.47 15.32
N SER A 242 17.57 -11.15 16.46
CA SER A 242 18.34 -12.10 17.27
C SER A 242 17.42 -13.15 17.93
N PRO A 243 17.97 -14.24 18.48
CA PRO A 243 17.20 -15.18 19.30
C PRO A 243 16.49 -14.55 20.50
N GLN A 244 16.91 -13.36 20.93
CA GLN A 244 16.29 -12.57 22.00
C GLN A 244 15.21 -11.61 21.48
N GLY A 245 14.92 -11.61 20.17
CA GLY A 245 13.96 -10.71 19.53
C GLY A 245 14.48 -9.29 19.35
N GLU A 246 15.79 -9.06 19.48
CA GLU A 246 16.41 -7.75 19.28
C GLU A 246 16.67 -7.52 17.79
N LEU A 247 16.41 -6.30 17.31
CA LEU A 247 16.68 -5.90 15.93
C LEU A 247 18.18 -5.76 15.70
N VAL A 248 18.76 -6.61 14.83
CA VAL A 248 20.21 -6.63 14.53
C VAL A 248 20.56 -6.13 13.13
N CYS A 249 19.58 -6.05 12.24
CA CYS A 249 19.68 -5.44 10.91
C CYS A 249 18.31 -4.91 10.50
N GLN A 250 18.26 -3.76 9.82
CA GLN A 250 17.06 -3.14 9.29
C GLN A 250 17.38 -2.39 7.98
N LEU A 251 16.59 -2.63 6.94
CA LEU A 251 16.66 -1.91 5.66
C LEU A 251 15.72 -0.69 5.70
N GLY A 252 16.00 0.29 4.84
CA GLY A 252 15.24 1.53 4.73
C GLY A 252 13.79 1.29 4.33
N ASP A 253 12.93 2.26 4.64
CA ASP A 253 11.52 2.21 4.26
C ASP A 253 11.27 2.88 2.90
N PHE A 254 10.33 2.35 2.13
CA PHE A 254 9.87 2.92 0.85
C PHE A 254 10.97 3.11 -0.22
N VAL A 255 12.08 2.38 -0.10
CA VAL A 255 13.23 2.42 -1.03
C VAL A 255 13.74 1.00 -1.30
N GLU A 256 14.26 0.75 -2.51
CA GLU A 256 15.03 -0.46 -2.77
C GLU A 256 16.34 -0.43 -1.98
N ASP A 257 16.69 -1.55 -1.37
CA ASP A 257 17.79 -1.61 -0.43
C ASP A 257 18.37 -3.02 -0.33
N PHE A 258 19.61 -3.12 0.16
CA PHE A 258 20.31 -4.39 0.31
C PHE A 258 21.34 -4.31 1.44
N ALA A 259 21.25 -5.24 2.38
CA ALA A 259 22.20 -5.38 3.48
C ALA A 259 22.75 -6.81 3.54
N VAL A 260 23.95 -6.94 4.07
CA VAL A 260 24.61 -8.23 4.33
C VAL A 260 24.90 -8.35 5.82
N ILE A 261 24.54 -9.49 6.40
CA ILE A 261 24.79 -9.78 7.81
C ILE A 261 25.42 -11.16 7.97
N ASP A 262 26.34 -11.27 8.90
CA ASP A 262 26.95 -12.52 9.34
C ASP A 262 26.18 -13.05 10.56
N LEU A 263 25.42 -14.15 10.40
CA LEU A 263 24.61 -14.73 11.47
C LEU A 263 25.25 -15.96 12.09
N PRO A 264 25.53 -15.97 13.40
CA PRO A 264 25.84 -17.19 14.14
C PRO A 264 24.68 -18.19 14.07
N ILE A 265 24.97 -19.46 13.76
CA ILE A 265 23.96 -20.52 13.65
C ILE A 265 23.93 -21.43 14.88
N LEU A 266 24.95 -21.35 15.73
CA LEU A 266 25.01 -22.10 16.98
C LEU A 266 23.90 -21.64 17.94
N ALA A 267 23.14 -22.59 18.49
CA ALA A 267 22.07 -22.30 19.44
C ALA A 267 22.61 -21.50 20.64
N GLY A 268 22.01 -20.33 20.89
CA GLY A 268 22.38 -19.44 21.99
C GLY A 268 23.62 -18.58 21.73
N ALA A 269 24.23 -18.62 20.54
CA ALA A 269 25.31 -17.71 20.19
C ALA A 269 24.77 -16.26 20.12
N PRO A 270 25.45 -15.29 20.75
CA PRO A 270 25.03 -13.90 20.70
C PRO A 270 25.17 -13.37 19.28
N VAL A 271 24.14 -12.68 18.80
CA VAL A 271 24.20 -11.92 17.55
C VAL A 271 24.50 -10.48 17.94
N SER A 272 25.69 -10.00 17.60
CA SER A 272 26.07 -8.62 17.90
C SER A 272 25.29 -7.66 17.01
N LEU A 273 24.74 -6.61 17.62
CA LEU A 273 24.20 -5.47 16.89
C LEU A 273 25.32 -4.74 16.16
N ASP A 274 25.16 -4.53 14.86
CA ASP A 274 25.95 -3.56 14.10
C ASP A 274 25.07 -2.35 13.79
N PRO A 275 25.28 -1.19 14.45
CA PRO A 275 24.53 0.02 14.16
C PRO A 275 24.59 0.47 12.70
N ALA A 276 25.64 0.09 11.95
CA ALA A 276 25.74 0.40 10.53
C ALA A 276 24.72 -0.37 9.67
N LEU A 277 24.17 -1.47 10.18
CA LEU A 277 23.14 -2.28 9.52
C LEU A 277 21.71 -1.85 9.90
N LEU A 278 21.55 -0.75 10.65
CA LEU A 278 20.25 -0.19 11.01
C LEU A 278 19.97 1.05 10.15
N HIS A 279 19.51 0.82 8.92
CA HIS A 279 19.15 1.92 8.04
C HIS A 279 17.95 2.70 8.60
N PRO A 280 17.92 4.02 8.39
CA PRO A 280 16.89 4.88 8.96
C PRO A 280 15.51 4.54 8.40
N THR A 281 14.52 4.51 9.30
CA THR A 281 13.11 4.31 8.96
C THR A 281 12.27 5.37 9.67
N THR A 282 11.19 5.78 9.02
CA THR A 282 10.31 6.83 9.54
C THR A 282 9.34 6.30 10.58
N THR A 283 9.10 7.09 11.62
CA THR A 283 8.20 6.76 12.73
C THR A 283 7.03 7.72 12.86
N ALA A 284 7.16 8.96 12.36
CA ALA A 284 6.06 9.92 12.35
C ALA A 284 4.96 9.50 11.36
N GLU A 285 3.71 9.57 11.79
CA GLU A 285 2.55 9.16 11.00
C GLU A 285 2.46 9.92 9.66
N ALA A 286 2.55 11.25 9.70
CA ALA A 286 2.44 12.10 8.51
C ALA A 286 3.57 11.84 7.50
N GLU A 287 4.79 11.61 7.97
CA GLU A 287 5.93 11.30 7.11
C GLU A 287 5.79 9.92 6.47
N GLN A 288 5.40 8.90 7.24
CA GLN A 288 5.12 7.56 6.73
C GLN A 288 4.03 7.59 5.65
N ALA A 289 2.92 8.28 5.91
CA ALA A 289 1.84 8.45 4.95
C ALA A 289 2.33 9.17 3.69
N TYR A 290 3.05 10.28 3.82
CA TYR A 290 3.59 11.03 2.69
C TYR A 290 4.49 10.16 1.80
N ARG A 291 5.48 9.48 2.38
CA ARG A 291 6.41 8.63 1.62
C ARG A 291 5.71 7.43 0.97
N ALA A 292 4.72 6.85 1.64
CA ALA A 292 3.91 5.78 1.06
C ALA A 292 3.12 6.26 -0.16
N LEU A 293 2.44 7.41 -0.05
CA LEU A 293 1.64 7.98 -1.14
C LEU A 293 2.50 8.41 -2.33
N VAL A 294 3.67 9.00 -2.08
CA VAL A 294 4.67 9.33 -3.12
C VAL A 294 5.11 8.07 -3.86
N LEU A 295 5.48 7.01 -3.14
CA LEU A 295 5.91 5.74 -3.75
C LEU A 295 4.78 5.09 -4.55
N GLY A 296 3.57 5.03 -3.98
CA GLY A 296 2.39 4.47 -4.62
C GLY A 296 2.05 5.18 -5.92
N LEU A 297 2.02 6.52 -5.91
CA LEU A 297 1.75 7.30 -7.12
C LEU A 297 2.85 7.13 -8.17
N ARG A 298 4.13 7.24 -7.77
CA ARG A 298 5.28 7.08 -8.68
C ARG A 298 5.22 5.74 -9.41
N ASP A 299 4.99 4.67 -8.66
CA ASP A 299 4.95 3.33 -9.24
C ASP A 299 3.70 3.10 -10.08
N TYR A 300 2.53 3.59 -9.66
CA TYR A 300 1.31 3.47 -10.46
C TYR A 300 1.47 4.12 -11.84
N VAL A 301 2.00 5.35 -11.88
CA VAL A 301 2.23 6.10 -13.13
C VAL A 301 3.23 5.37 -14.03
N HIS A 302 4.42 5.02 -13.51
CA HIS A 302 5.48 4.41 -14.30
C HIS A 302 5.18 2.97 -14.71
N LYS A 303 4.63 2.14 -13.82
CA LYS A 303 4.32 0.73 -14.13
C LYS A 303 3.17 0.62 -15.14
N SER A 304 2.25 1.59 -15.15
CA SER A 304 1.15 1.68 -16.12
C SER A 304 1.54 2.36 -17.44
N GLY A 305 2.76 2.92 -17.54
CA GLY A 305 3.27 3.54 -18.78
C GLY A 305 2.82 4.99 -19.02
N PHE A 306 2.22 5.63 -18.02
CA PHE A 306 1.93 7.07 -18.07
C PHE A 306 3.22 7.89 -17.89
N LYS A 307 3.23 9.10 -18.46
CA LYS A 307 4.40 9.99 -18.44
C LYS A 307 4.25 11.20 -17.51
N GLY A 308 3.04 11.43 -16.99
CA GLY A 308 2.75 12.58 -16.17
C GLY A 308 1.35 12.53 -15.57
N ALA A 309 1.06 13.51 -14.72
CA ALA A 309 -0.19 13.66 -14.01
C ALA A 309 -0.93 14.95 -14.40
N LEU A 310 -2.25 14.90 -14.29
CA LEU A 310 -3.16 16.03 -14.47
C LEU A 310 -4.03 16.18 -13.22
N ILE A 311 -4.05 17.39 -12.67
CA ILE A 311 -4.72 17.68 -11.39
C ILE A 311 -5.57 18.94 -11.52
N GLY A 312 -6.83 18.88 -11.09
CA GLY A 312 -7.64 20.08 -10.87
C GLY A 312 -7.27 20.74 -9.55
N LEU A 313 -6.81 22.00 -9.58
CA LEU A 313 -6.54 22.77 -8.37
C LEU A 313 -7.74 23.63 -8.01
N SER A 314 -8.38 23.32 -6.88
CA SER A 314 -9.51 24.10 -6.35
C SER A 314 -9.07 25.26 -5.47
N GLY A 315 -7.80 25.31 -5.07
CA GLY A 315 -7.33 26.16 -3.97
C GLY A 315 -7.62 25.58 -2.58
N GLY A 316 -8.20 24.37 -2.49
CA GLY A 316 -8.40 23.63 -1.25
C GLY A 316 -7.23 22.70 -0.89
N VAL A 317 -7.19 22.28 0.37
CA VAL A 317 -6.08 21.50 0.96
C VAL A 317 -5.85 20.15 0.28
N ASP A 318 -6.91 19.49 -0.17
CA ASP A 318 -6.83 18.15 -0.75
C ASP A 318 -6.10 18.15 -2.10
N SER A 319 -6.51 19.04 -3.01
CA SER A 319 -5.84 19.22 -4.30
C SER A 319 -4.41 19.74 -4.14
N ALA A 320 -4.15 20.53 -3.09
CA ALA A 320 -2.82 21.01 -2.77
C ALA A 320 -1.89 19.87 -2.35
N LEU A 321 -2.35 18.98 -1.48
CA LEU A 321 -1.60 17.80 -1.07
C LEU A 321 -1.32 16.88 -2.26
N VAL A 322 -2.32 16.59 -3.08
CA VAL A 322 -2.15 15.72 -4.26
C VAL A 322 -1.13 16.30 -5.24
N ALA A 323 -1.14 17.63 -5.45
CA ALA A 323 -0.13 18.29 -6.27
C ALA A 323 1.28 18.18 -5.69
N ALA A 324 1.45 18.39 -4.38
CA ALA A 324 2.74 18.23 -3.71
C ALA A 324 3.27 16.79 -3.83
N ILE A 325 2.41 15.79 -3.60
CA ILE A 325 2.76 14.37 -3.76
C ILE A 325 3.14 14.06 -5.21
N ALA A 326 2.39 14.57 -6.19
CA ALA A 326 2.67 14.35 -7.61
C ALA A 326 4.02 14.93 -8.05
N VAL A 327 4.38 16.12 -7.56
CA VAL A 327 5.66 16.75 -7.86
C VAL A 327 6.81 15.96 -7.27
N GLU A 328 6.70 15.49 -6.03
CA GLU A 328 7.72 14.62 -5.42
C GLU A 328 7.81 13.25 -6.13
N ALA A 329 6.69 12.71 -6.58
CA ALA A 329 6.65 11.42 -7.26
C ALA A 329 7.26 11.47 -8.67
N LEU A 330 6.96 12.52 -9.44
CA LEU A 330 7.16 12.56 -10.90
C LEU A 330 8.07 13.70 -11.38
N GLY A 331 8.39 14.65 -10.51
CA GLY A 331 9.03 15.92 -10.88
C GLY A 331 8.03 16.94 -11.46
N PRO A 332 8.30 18.24 -11.30
CA PRO A 332 7.35 19.30 -11.66
C PRO A 332 7.04 19.36 -13.16
N ASP A 333 8.00 19.02 -14.02
CA ASP A 333 7.84 19.02 -15.48
C ASP A 333 6.80 18.01 -15.97
N ASN A 334 6.52 16.97 -15.17
CA ASN A 334 5.58 15.90 -15.49
C ASN A 334 4.20 16.12 -14.82
N VAL A 335 3.96 17.29 -14.24
CA VAL A 335 2.69 17.62 -13.55
C VAL A 335 2.05 18.83 -14.22
N LEU A 336 0.83 18.62 -14.75
CA LEU A 336 -0.03 19.69 -15.24
C LEU A 336 -1.15 19.95 -14.24
N THR A 337 -1.31 21.21 -13.86
CA THR A 337 -2.38 21.66 -12.97
C THR A 337 -3.34 22.61 -13.69
N VAL A 338 -4.63 22.54 -13.33
CA VAL A 338 -5.67 23.37 -13.95
C VAL A 338 -6.58 23.97 -12.88
N GLY A 339 -6.68 25.30 -12.84
CA GLY A 339 -7.72 26.02 -12.11
C GLY A 339 -8.98 26.15 -12.95
N MET A 340 -10.14 25.77 -12.39
CA MET A 340 -11.42 25.72 -13.11
C MET A 340 -12.54 26.50 -12.39
N PRO A 341 -12.44 27.84 -12.30
CA PRO A 341 -13.37 28.65 -11.53
C PRO A 341 -14.74 28.78 -12.20
N SER A 342 -15.78 28.92 -11.37
CA SER A 342 -17.13 29.35 -11.77
C SER A 342 -17.47 30.69 -11.10
N ARG A 343 -18.68 31.20 -11.33
CA ARG A 343 -19.23 32.37 -10.61
C ARG A 343 -19.20 32.31 -9.08
N TYR A 344 -19.05 31.13 -8.48
CA TYR A 344 -19.01 30.96 -7.02
C TYR A 344 -17.58 30.80 -6.47
N SER A 345 -16.59 30.67 -7.35
CA SER A 345 -15.19 30.54 -6.93
C SER A 345 -14.67 31.87 -6.40
N SER A 346 -14.04 31.85 -5.23
CA SER A 346 -13.51 33.06 -4.62
C SER A 346 -12.19 33.49 -5.28
N ASP A 347 -11.92 34.80 -5.34
CA ASP A 347 -10.65 35.33 -5.84
C ASP A 347 -9.45 34.76 -5.05
N HIS A 348 -9.64 34.54 -3.74
CA HIS A 348 -8.63 33.94 -2.87
C HIS A 348 -8.34 32.47 -3.25
N SER A 349 -9.35 31.65 -3.55
CA SER A 349 -9.13 30.26 -3.96
C SER A 349 -8.37 30.15 -5.29
N VAL A 350 -8.64 31.06 -6.24
CA VAL A 350 -7.86 31.14 -7.49
C VAL A 350 -6.41 31.58 -7.23
N ALA A 351 -6.21 32.59 -6.38
CA ALA A 351 -4.87 33.08 -6.02
C ALA A 351 -4.05 32.03 -5.25
N ASP A 352 -4.68 31.28 -4.34
CA ASP A 352 -4.07 30.17 -3.61
C ASP A 352 -3.59 29.07 -4.59
N ALA A 353 -4.42 28.69 -5.55
CA ALA A 353 -4.06 27.68 -6.56
C ALA A 353 -2.87 28.14 -7.43
N GLN A 354 -2.86 29.41 -7.86
CA GLN A 354 -1.75 30.00 -8.61
C GLN A 354 -0.45 30.05 -7.79
N THR A 355 -0.55 30.44 -6.51
CA THR A 355 0.60 30.55 -5.61
C THR A 355 1.19 29.18 -5.34
N LEU A 356 0.36 28.19 -5.03
CA LEU A 356 0.78 26.80 -4.87
C LEU A 356 1.49 26.28 -6.13
N ALA A 357 0.89 26.47 -7.31
CA ALA A 357 1.49 25.99 -8.55
C ALA A 357 2.87 26.63 -8.82
N LYS A 358 3.01 27.93 -8.52
CA LYS A 358 4.29 28.65 -8.57
C LYS A 358 5.31 28.09 -7.58
N ASN A 359 4.91 27.86 -6.33
CA ASN A 359 5.79 27.31 -5.29
C ASN A 359 6.30 25.92 -5.64
N LEU A 360 5.44 25.10 -6.24
CA LEU A 360 5.77 23.76 -6.72
C LEU A 360 6.53 23.74 -8.06
N GLY A 361 6.61 24.88 -8.76
CA GLY A 361 7.25 24.97 -10.08
C GLY A 361 6.52 24.22 -11.19
N VAL A 362 5.21 23.98 -11.04
CA VAL A 362 4.42 23.20 -12.01
C VAL A 362 3.73 24.09 -13.03
N ARG A 363 3.41 23.51 -14.19
CA ARG A 363 2.58 24.18 -15.20
C ARG A 363 1.16 24.35 -14.65
N PHE A 364 0.64 25.57 -14.74
CA PHE A 364 -0.72 25.93 -14.33
C PHE A 364 -1.49 26.57 -15.49
N GLU A 365 -2.68 26.05 -15.76
CA GLU A 365 -3.63 26.61 -16.72
C GLU A 365 -4.88 27.08 -15.99
N LEU A 366 -5.42 28.24 -16.35
CA LEU A 366 -6.68 28.74 -15.81
C LEU A 366 -7.75 28.71 -16.89
N SER A 367 -8.82 27.94 -16.66
CA SER A 367 -9.93 27.81 -17.62
C SER A 367 -11.26 27.79 -16.89
N SER A 368 -12.01 28.89 -16.99
CA SER A 368 -13.33 28.98 -16.33
C SER A 368 -14.33 28.00 -16.95
N ILE A 369 -15.12 27.36 -16.08
CA ILE A 369 -16.23 26.48 -16.49
C ILE A 369 -17.55 27.23 -16.71
N GLU A 370 -17.56 28.54 -16.48
CA GLU A 370 -18.78 29.35 -16.50
C GLU A 370 -19.55 29.24 -17.83
N PRO A 371 -18.91 29.32 -19.02
CA PRO A 371 -19.64 29.19 -20.28
C PRO A 371 -20.36 27.85 -20.43
N GLN A 372 -19.71 26.75 -20.05
CA GLN A 372 -20.27 25.40 -20.14
C GLN A 372 -21.37 25.20 -19.09
N PHE A 373 -21.16 25.71 -17.87
CA PHE A 373 -22.18 25.68 -16.83
C PHE A 373 -23.44 26.43 -17.27
N GLN A 374 -23.31 27.65 -17.82
CA GLN A 374 -24.45 28.41 -18.33
C GLN A 374 -25.15 27.74 -19.49
N ALA A 375 -24.41 27.10 -20.40
CA ALA A 375 -25.00 26.35 -21.50
C ALA A 375 -25.90 25.21 -20.99
N PHE A 376 -25.44 24.45 -20.00
CA PHE A 376 -26.25 23.39 -19.38
C PHE A 376 -27.45 23.94 -18.62
N LEU A 377 -27.29 25.00 -17.83
CA LEU A 377 -28.42 25.64 -17.12
C LEU A 377 -29.48 26.12 -18.11
N THR A 378 -29.08 26.79 -19.19
CA THR A 378 -30.00 27.27 -20.23
C THR A 378 -30.76 26.13 -20.90
N GLN A 379 -30.07 25.01 -21.16
CA GLN A 379 -30.70 23.84 -21.79
C GLN A 379 -31.65 23.09 -20.84
N LEU A 380 -31.35 23.07 -19.55
CA LEU A 380 -32.14 22.37 -18.53
C LEU A 380 -33.28 23.23 -17.97
N ASP A 381 -33.23 24.55 -18.09
CA ASP A 381 -34.22 25.49 -17.58
C ASP A 381 -35.67 25.10 -17.92
N PRO A 382 -36.04 24.74 -19.17
CA PRO A 382 -37.41 24.31 -19.47
C PRO A 382 -37.82 23.02 -18.75
N LEU A 383 -36.87 22.14 -18.43
CA LEU A 383 -37.12 20.88 -17.71
C LEU A 383 -37.19 21.09 -16.19
N PHE A 384 -36.53 22.12 -15.68
CA PHE A 384 -36.52 22.48 -14.26
C PHE A 384 -37.51 23.59 -13.91
N ALA A 385 -38.36 23.99 -14.86
CA ALA A 385 -39.31 25.08 -14.70
C ALA A 385 -40.17 24.93 -13.42
N GLY A 386 -40.05 25.91 -12.52
CA GLY A 386 -40.78 25.95 -11.25
C GLY A 386 -40.12 25.19 -10.09
N LEU A 387 -38.96 24.57 -10.30
CA LEU A 387 -38.16 23.95 -9.26
C LEU A 387 -37.11 24.95 -8.74
N ALA A 388 -36.81 24.88 -7.43
CA ALA A 388 -35.72 25.65 -6.84
C ALA A 388 -34.37 24.96 -7.11
N ALA A 389 -33.31 25.74 -7.27
CA ALA A 389 -31.96 25.19 -7.38
C ALA A 389 -31.59 24.39 -6.13
N ASP A 390 -30.89 23.27 -6.33
CA ASP A 390 -30.47 22.37 -5.28
C ASP A 390 -29.09 21.76 -5.58
N VAL A 391 -28.79 20.59 -5.00
CA VAL A 391 -27.54 19.86 -5.25
C VAL A 391 -27.32 19.52 -6.74
N THR A 392 -28.36 19.61 -7.57
CA THR A 392 -28.30 19.37 -9.01
C THR A 392 -27.37 20.36 -9.73
N GLU A 393 -27.55 21.66 -9.50
CA GLU A 393 -26.72 22.71 -10.09
C GLU A 393 -25.30 22.69 -9.53
N GLU A 394 -25.13 22.36 -8.25
CA GLU A 394 -23.83 22.16 -7.62
C GLU A 394 -23.07 21.00 -8.30
N ASN A 395 -23.72 19.83 -8.44
CA ASN A 395 -23.15 18.65 -9.08
C ASN A 395 -22.82 18.87 -10.56
N LEU A 396 -23.58 19.70 -11.26
CA LEU A 396 -23.33 20.03 -12.67
C LEU A 396 -21.96 20.70 -12.85
N GLN A 397 -21.60 21.63 -11.97
CA GLN A 397 -20.28 22.28 -11.99
C GLN A 397 -19.15 21.26 -11.80
N ALA A 398 -19.28 20.36 -10.82
CA ALA A 398 -18.31 19.31 -10.58
C ALA A 398 -18.14 18.39 -11.81
N ARG A 399 -19.25 17.99 -12.46
CA ARG A 399 -19.23 17.16 -13.68
C ARG A 399 -18.56 17.86 -14.86
N VAL A 400 -18.80 19.15 -15.04
CA VAL A 400 -18.13 19.94 -16.10
C VAL A 400 -16.62 19.95 -15.88
N ARG A 401 -16.14 20.15 -14.63
CA ARG A 401 -14.70 20.07 -14.30
C ARG A 401 -14.14 18.68 -14.60
N GLY A 402 -14.86 17.64 -14.17
CA GLY A 402 -14.49 16.26 -14.43
C GLY A 402 -14.35 15.96 -15.93
N MET A 403 -15.33 16.38 -16.75
CA MET A 403 -15.26 16.22 -18.21
C MET A 403 -14.09 16.97 -18.83
N PHE A 404 -13.79 18.18 -18.35
CA PHE A 404 -12.68 18.99 -18.84
C PHE A 404 -11.33 18.31 -18.59
N LEU A 405 -11.09 17.80 -17.38
CA LEU A 405 -9.86 17.07 -17.04
C LEU A 405 -9.71 15.80 -17.87
N MET A 406 -10.79 15.03 -18.06
CA MET A 406 -10.75 13.84 -18.90
C MET A 406 -10.46 14.17 -20.37
N ALA A 407 -11.03 15.26 -20.91
CA ALA A 407 -10.73 15.70 -22.27
C ALA A 407 -9.25 16.07 -22.45
N LEU A 408 -8.65 16.76 -21.48
CA LEU A 408 -7.22 17.06 -21.48
C LEU A 408 -6.37 15.79 -21.37
N SER A 409 -6.72 14.88 -20.47
CA SER A 409 -6.04 13.59 -20.32
C SER A 409 -6.03 12.81 -21.62
N ASN A 410 -7.18 12.70 -22.30
CA ASN A 410 -7.27 12.02 -23.59
C ASN A 410 -6.36 12.63 -24.66
N LYS A 411 -6.16 13.95 -24.63
CA LYS A 411 -5.35 14.66 -25.62
C LYS A 411 -3.86 14.64 -25.31
N LEU A 412 -3.49 14.67 -24.04
CA LEU A 412 -2.12 14.84 -23.57
C LEU A 412 -1.48 13.54 -23.03
N GLY A 413 -2.28 12.51 -22.77
CA GLY A 413 -1.81 11.23 -22.22
C GLY A 413 -1.38 11.29 -20.75
N HIS A 414 -1.85 12.29 -19.99
CA HIS A 414 -1.58 12.41 -18.55
C HIS A 414 -2.63 11.67 -17.73
N LEU A 415 -2.21 11.12 -16.59
CA LEU A 415 -3.09 10.45 -15.63
C LEU A 415 -3.88 11.50 -14.82
N VAL A 416 -5.21 11.48 -14.87
CA VAL A 416 -6.02 12.34 -13.99
C VAL A 416 -5.97 11.79 -12.57
N LEU A 417 -5.54 12.60 -11.61
CA LEU A 417 -5.53 12.26 -10.20
C LEU A 417 -6.77 12.84 -9.53
N ALA A 418 -7.60 11.98 -8.95
CA ALA A 418 -8.73 12.40 -8.13
C ALA A 418 -8.23 12.84 -6.76
N THR A 419 -8.83 13.90 -6.22
CA THR A 419 -8.38 14.57 -5.00
C THR A 419 -9.27 14.30 -3.79
N GLY A 420 -10.26 13.40 -3.90
CA GLY A 420 -11.13 13.05 -2.78
C GLY A 420 -10.37 12.33 -1.67
N ASN A 421 -10.62 12.72 -0.41
CA ASN A 421 -10.02 12.09 0.76
C ASN A 421 -10.93 11.01 1.38
N LYS A 422 -10.43 10.29 2.40
CA LYS A 422 -11.18 9.19 3.04
C LYS A 422 -12.48 9.65 3.70
N SER A 423 -12.50 10.84 4.26
CA SER A 423 -13.65 11.40 4.99
C SER A 423 -14.80 11.75 4.04
N GLU A 424 -14.47 12.32 2.87
CA GLU A 424 -15.40 12.59 1.77
C GLU A 424 -15.93 11.28 1.16
N LEU A 425 -15.04 10.32 0.87
CA LEU A 425 -15.42 9.01 0.34
C LEU A 425 -16.31 8.22 1.31
N ALA A 426 -16.02 8.31 2.62
CA ALA A 426 -16.83 7.69 3.65
C ALA A 426 -18.24 8.25 3.63
N THR A 427 -18.38 9.57 3.74
CA THR A 427 -19.67 10.22 3.88
C THR A 427 -20.44 10.37 2.56
N GLY A 428 -19.78 10.09 1.43
CA GLY A 428 -20.31 10.35 0.10
C GLY A 428 -20.46 11.83 -0.19
N TYR A 429 -19.65 12.67 0.46
CA TYR A 429 -19.56 14.11 0.20
C TYR A 429 -18.72 14.35 -1.05
N THR A 430 -19.20 13.77 -2.15
CA THR A 430 -18.54 13.67 -3.45
C THR A 430 -19.59 13.70 -4.56
N THR A 431 -19.17 14.09 -5.76
CA THR A 431 -20.01 14.07 -6.96
C THR A 431 -19.58 12.94 -7.88
N LEU A 432 -20.48 11.99 -8.13
CA LEU A 432 -20.25 10.99 -9.17
C LEU A 432 -20.06 11.65 -10.53
N TYR A 433 -18.98 11.25 -11.18
CA TYR A 433 -18.51 11.78 -12.46
C TYR A 433 -18.08 13.25 -12.42
N GLY A 434 -17.87 13.80 -11.21
CA GLY A 434 -17.35 15.14 -10.96
C GLY A 434 -15.98 15.07 -10.32
N ASP A 435 -15.87 15.43 -9.04
CA ASP A 435 -14.64 15.36 -8.23
C ASP A 435 -14.08 13.93 -8.08
N MET A 436 -14.93 12.92 -8.25
CA MET A 436 -14.49 11.52 -8.27
C MET A 436 -13.79 11.11 -9.58
N ASN A 437 -13.81 11.95 -10.63
CA ASN A 437 -13.15 11.63 -11.89
C ASN A 437 -11.63 11.59 -11.71
N GLY A 438 -11.07 10.45 -12.07
CA GLY A 438 -9.64 10.20 -12.05
C GLY A 438 -9.38 8.74 -12.32
N ALA A 439 -8.12 8.42 -12.60
CA ALA A 439 -7.66 7.04 -12.71
C ALA A 439 -7.06 6.53 -11.39
N LEU A 440 -6.75 7.42 -10.45
CA LEU A 440 -6.24 7.06 -9.12
C LEU A 440 -6.67 8.11 -8.08
N MET A 441 -7.15 7.66 -6.92
CA MET A 441 -7.43 8.48 -5.74
C MET A 441 -6.24 8.41 -4.79
N VAL A 442 -5.30 9.34 -4.96
CA VAL A 442 -4.02 9.33 -4.23
C VAL A 442 -4.22 9.42 -2.73
N ILE A 443 -5.16 10.24 -2.26
CA ILE A 443 -5.41 10.44 -0.82
C ILE A 443 -6.74 9.81 -0.36
N GLY A 444 -7.29 8.88 -1.15
CA GLY A 444 -8.60 8.28 -0.86
C GLY A 444 -8.66 7.45 0.44
N ASP A 445 -7.51 7.03 0.96
CA ASP A 445 -7.40 6.36 2.27
C ASP A 445 -6.78 7.26 3.36
N THR A 446 -6.71 8.56 3.11
CA THR A 446 -6.19 9.57 4.04
C THR A 446 -7.37 10.35 4.66
N PRO A 447 -7.62 10.25 5.98
CA PRO A 447 -8.63 11.10 6.64
C PRO A 447 -8.27 12.59 6.55
N LYS A 448 -9.26 13.48 6.54
CA LYS A 448 -9.06 14.94 6.39
C LYS A 448 -8.07 15.48 7.42
N MET A 449 -8.15 15.05 8.67
CA MET A 449 -7.22 15.50 9.70
C MET A 449 -5.78 15.06 9.42
N LEU A 450 -5.58 13.91 8.79
CA LEU A 450 -4.26 13.47 8.34
C LEU A 450 -3.79 14.25 7.11
N VAL A 451 -4.68 14.63 6.19
CA VAL A 451 -4.36 15.54 5.06
C VAL A 451 -3.70 16.82 5.58
N TYR A 452 -4.30 17.50 6.56
CA TYR A 452 -3.71 18.70 7.17
C TYR A 452 -2.35 18.42 7.84
N ARG A 453 -2.18 17.28 8.54
CA ARG A 453 -0.90 16.91 9.16
C ARG A 453 0.18 16.68 8.10
N ILE A 454 -0.16 16.04 6.98
CA ILE A 454 0.79 15.81 5.88
C ILE A 454 1.16 17.13 5.21
N CYS A 455 0.21 18.03 4.94
CA CYS A 455 0.54 19.34 4.35
C CYS A 455 1.53 20.14 5.22
N ARG A 456 1.32 20.14 6.54
CA ARG A 456 2.27 20.77 7.48
C ARG A 456 3.63 20.09 7.47
N HIS A 457 3.67 18.76 7.36
CA HIS A 457 4.91 18.01 7.20
C HIS A 457 5.65 18.38 5.90
N VAL A 458 4.94 18.55 4.77
CA VAL A 458 5.52 19.00 3.49
C VAL A 458 6.18 20.37 3.64
N ASN A 459 5.50 21.35 4.25
CA ASN A 459 6.09 22.67 4.50
C ASN A 459 7.31 22.59 5.44
N ALA A 460 7.23 21.78 6.49
CA ALA A 460 8.33 21.59 7.44
C ALA A 460 9.56 20.96 6.77
N LEU A 461 9.35 19.97 5.89
CA LEU A 461 10.42 19.32 5.12
C LEU A 461 11.11 20.30 4.17
N ALA A 462 10.33 21.16 3.51
CA ALA A 462 10.85 22.16 2.59
C ALA A 462 11.56 23.34 3.29
N GLY A 463 11.21 23.63 4.54
CA GLY A 463 11.69 24.79 5.28
C GLY A 463 11.04 26.12 4.85
N TYR A 464 9.98 26.07 4.04
CA TYR A 464 9.18 27.22 3.61
C TYR A 464 7.73 26.78 3.29
N GLU A 465 6.84 27.75 3.07
CA GLU A 465 5.43 27.50 2.71
C GLU A 465 5.29 27.04 1.25
N VAL A 466 5.55 25.75 0.99
CA VAL A 466 5.22 25.12 -0.31
C VAL A 466 3.72 25.20 -0.54
N ILE A 467 2.94 24.70 0.43
CA ILE A 467 1.50 24.81 0.50
C ILE A 467 1.17 26.09 1.29
N PRO A 468 0.53 27.10 0.67
CA PRO A 468 0.24 28.38 1.34
C PRO A 468 -0.52 28.21 2.65
N GLU A 469 -0.13 28.95 3.69
CA GLU A 469 -0.76 28.85 5.02
C GLU A 469 -2.27 29.16 4.98
N ASN A 470 -2.70 30.04 4.08
CA ASN A 470 -4.11 30.36 3.86
C ASN A 470 -4.96 29.11 3.50
N ILE A 471 -4.40 28.17 2.72
CA ILE A 471 -5.05 26.90 2.38
C ILE A 471 -5.25 26.02 3.63
N LEU A 472 -4.35 26.14 4.61
CA LEU A 472 -4.35 25.33 5.83
C LEU A 472 -5.27 25.89 6.93
N GLN A 473 -5.62 27.16 6.86
CA GLN A 473 -6.42 27.85 7.87
C GLN A 473 -7.87 28.08 7.46
N LYS A 474 -8.15 28.20 6.15
CA LYS A 474 -9.51 28.45 5.68
C LYS A 474 -10.43 27.24 5.88
N PRO A 475 -11.73 27.45 6.15
CA PRO A 475 -12.70 26.37 6.17
C PRO A 475 -12.72 25.61 4.83
N PRO A 476 -12.78 24.27 4.84
CA PRO A 476 -12.87 23.50 3.62
C PRO A 476 -14.23 23.71 2.95
N SER A 477 -14.22 23.82 1.62
CA SER A 477 -15.38 24.11 0.77
C SER A 477 -15.17 23.64 -0.66
N ALA A 478 -16.26 23.25 -1.32
CA ALA A 478 -16.30 22.96 -2.75
C ALA A 478 -16.61 24.19 -3.63
N GLU A 479 -16.99 25.32 -3.02
CA GLU A 479 -17.36 26.59 -3.69
C GLU A 479 -18.34 26.39 -4.88
N LEU A 480 -19.41 25.63 -4.65
CA LEU A 480 -20.45 25.33 -5.66
C LEU A 480 -21.68 26.24 -5.53
N ARG A 481 -21.82 26.95 -4.42
CA ARG A 481 -22.84 27.95 -4.13
C ARG A 481 -22.29 29.04 -3.19
N PRO A 482 -22.97 30.19 -3.02
CA PRO A 482 -22.50 31.26 -2.13
C PRO A 482 -22.29 30.78 -0.69
N ASP A 483 -21.20 31.24 -0.07
CA ASP A 483 -20.86 31.04 1.35
C ASP A 483 -20.84 29.57 1.83
N GLN A 484 -20.64 28.62 0.90
CA GLN A 484 -20.64 27.19 1.20
C GLN A 484 -19.47 26.78 2.09
N THR A 485 -19.72 25.91 3.07
CA THR A 485 -18.69 25.17 3.80
C THR A 485 -19.06 23.69 3.93
N ASP A 486 -18.08 22.82 4.13
CA ASP A 486 -18.35 21.39 4.38
C ASP A 486 -19.22 21.18 5.63
N GLN A 487 -19.08 22.07 6.63
CA GLN A 487 -19.82 22.01 7.89
C GLN A 487 -21.32 22.32 7.75
N ASP A 488 -21.76 22.83 6.59
CA ASP A 488 -23.18 22.93 6.24
C ASP A 488 -23.85 21.54 6.22
N THR A 489 -23.06 20.49 5.93
CA THR A 489 -23.54 19.12 5.75
C THR A 489 -22.88 18.12 6.70
N LEU A 490 -21.60 18.32 7.04
CA LEU A 490 -20.79 17.38 7.81
C LEU A 490 -20.56 17.86 9.25
N PRO A 491 -20.40 16.96 10.22
CA PRO A 491 -19.81 17.31 11.50
C PRO A 491 -18.37 17.85 11.32
N PRO A 492 -17.81 18.55 12.31
CA PRO A 492 -16.38 18.90 12.31
C PRO A 492 -15.50 17.67 12.05
N TYR A 493 -14.45 17.85 11.26
CA TYR A 493 -13.63 16.73 10.77
C TYR A 493 -12.93 15.96 11.89
N GLU A 494 -12.61 16.60 13.01
CA GLU A 494 -12.05 15.95 14.19
C GLU A 494 -13.00 14.89 14.77
N ILE A 495 -14.30 15.20 14.78
CA ILE A 495 -15.34 14.28 15.26
C ILE A 495 -15.66 13.25 14.19
N LEU A 496 -15.79 13.70 12.93
CA LEU A 496 -16.14 12.84 11.81
C LEU A 496 -15.09 11.74 11.58
N ASP A 497 -13.81 12.10 11.51
CA ASP A 497 -12.72 11.15 11.26
C ASP A 497 -12.61 10.12 12.38
N ALA A 498 -12.80 10.53 13.64
CA ALA A 498 -12.78 9.62 14.78
C ALA A 498 -13.92 8.60 14.74
N ILE A 499 -15.14 9.03 14.37
CA ILE A 499 -16.28 8.13 14.20
C ILE A 499 -16.07 7.18 13.01
N ILE A 500 -15.55 7.69 11.88
CA ILE A 500 -15.22 6.86 10.70
C ILE A 500 -14.21 5.78 11.08
N ASP A 501 -13.15 6.15 11.80
CA ASP A 501 -12.10 5.22 12.21
C ASP A 501 -12.61 4.13 13.17
N ALA A 502 -13.38 4.54 14.18
CA ALA A 502 -14.01 3.64 15.14
C ALA A 502 -14.98 2.65 14.46
N TYR A 503 -15.81 3.14 13.55
CA TYR A 503 -16.78 2.30 12.84
C TYR A 503 -16.11 1.37 11.83
N MET A 504 -15.23 1.92 10.99
CA MET A 504 -14.66 1.17 9.88
C MET A 504 -13.51 0.27 10.32
N ARG A 505 -12.46 0.86 10.89
CA ARG A 505 -11.19 0.17 11.18
C ARG A 505 -11.32 -0.70 12.43
N LEU A 506 -11.88 -0.15 13.51
CA LEU A 506 -12.05 -0.89 14.77
C LEU A 506 -13.30 -1.79 14.78
N GLY A 507 -14.23 -1.59 13.84
CA GLY A 507 -15.44 -2.42 13.72
C GLY A 507 -16.44 -2.21 14.86
N LEU A 508 -16.41 -1.04 15.52
CA LEU A 508 -17.30 -0.74 16.63
C LEU A 508 -18.71 -0.40 16.15
N GLU A 509 -19.71 -0.82 16.92
CA GLU A 509 -21.10 -0.44 16.69
C GLU A 509 -21.44 0.91 17.35
N ALA A 510 -22.61 1.46 17.00
CA ALA A 510 -23.03 2.78 17.46
C ALA A 510 -22.97 2.97 18.99
N ASP A 511 -23.38 1.97 19.77
CA ASP A 511 -23.33 2.02 21.24
C ASP A 511 -21.90 2.12 21.78
N ALA A 512 -20.98 1.31 21.23
CA ALA A 512 -19.57 1.34 21.63
C ALA A 512 -18.90 2.67 21.24
N ILE A 513 -19.28 3.26 20.10
CA ILE A 513 -18.81 4.59 19.69
C ILE A 513 -19.38 5.66 20.63
N CYS A 514 -20.67 5.62 20.97
CA CYS A 514 -21.28 6.56 21.91
C CYS A 514 -20.62 6.48 23.30
N ALA A 515 -20.24 5.28 23.75
CA ALA A 515 -19.54 5.07 25.01
C ALA A 515 -18.15 5.74 25.07
N GLN A 516 -17.57 6.11 23.91
CA GLN A 516 -16.34 6.91 23.84
C GLN A 516 -16.58 8.42 24.00
N GLY A 517 -17.84 8.85 24.18
CA GLY A 517 -18.22 10.25 24.42
C GLY A 517 -18.78 10.99 23.20
N PHE A 518 -18.99 10.31 22.07
CA PHE A 518 -19.62 10.91 20.89
C PHE A 518 -21.15 10.97 21.03
N GLU A 519 -21.75 12.07 20.58
CA GLU A 519 -23.20 12.23 20.62
C GLU A 519 -23.90 11.26 19.66
N ARG A 520 -24.87 10.49 20.17
CA ARG A 520 -25.58 9.46 19.39
C ARG A 520 -26.18 9.96 18.07
N PRO A 521 -26.85 11.13 18.01
CA PRO A 521 -27.37 11.64 16.73
C PRO A 521 -26.28 11.86 15.68
N VAL A 522 -25.07 12.26 16.08
CA VAL A 522 -23.93 12.45 15.18
C VAL A 522 -23.39 11.10 14.71
N VAL A 523 -23.23 10.14 15.62
CA VAL A 523 -22.77 8.78 15.31
C VAL A 523 -23.71 8.09 14.32
N GLU A 524 -25.02 8.07 14.62
CA GLU A 524 -26.03 7.43 13.76
C GLU A 524 -26.12 8.10 12.40
N ARG A 525 -26.02 9.45 12.33
CA ARG A 525 -25.97 10.19 11.07
C ARG A 525 -24.74 9.81 10.25
N THR A 526 -23.55 9.79 10.85
CA THR A 526 -22.31 9.43 10.15
C THR A 526 -22.35 8.01 9.60
N ILE A 527 -22.77 7.02 10.40
CA ILE A 527 -22.94 5.64 9.95
C ILE A 527 -23.94 5.55 8.79
N ALA A 528 -25.06 6.28 8.87
CA ALA A 528 -26.04 6.32 7.79
C ALA A 528 -25.51 6.99 6.52
N MET A 529 -24.60 7.98 6.63
CA MET A 529 -23.91 8.57 5.48
C MET A 529 -22.94 7.55 4.85
N ILE A 530 -22.18 6.83 5.68
CA ILE A 530 -21.28 5.76 5.23
C ILE A 530 -22.02 4.78 4.34
N HIS A 531 -23.10 4.18 4.82
CA HIS A 531 -23.82 3.18 4.06
C HIS A 531 -24.52 3.72 2.81
N ARG A 532 -25.09 4.93 2.87
CA ARG A 532 -25.71 5.57 1.68
C ARG A 532 -24.73 5.88 0.58
N ALA A 533 -23.44 6.04 0.91
CA ALA A 533 -22.39 6.37 -0.04
C ALA A 533 -21.80 5.15 -0.75
N GLU A 534 -22.24 3.92 -0.44
CA GLU A 534 -21.69 2.68 -1.02
C GLU A 534 -21.74 2.69 -2.55
N TYR A 535 -22.84 3.12 -3.16
CA TYR A 535 -22.99 3.20 -4.62
C TYR A 535 -22.02 4.18 -5.30
N LYS A 536 -21.56 5.21 -4.57
CA LYS A 536 -20.55 6.13 -5.09
C LYS A 536 -19.18 5.45 -5.08
N ARG A 537 -18.83 4.81 -3.97
CA ARG A 537 -17.51 4.17 -3.78
C ARG A 537 -17.27 3.01 -4.74
N TRP A 538 -18.30 2.24 -5.09
CA TRP A 538 -18.20 1.19 -6.11
C TRP A 538 -17.81 1.70 -7.51
N GLN A 539 -17.95 3.00 -7.76
CA GLN A 539 -17.63 3.65 -9.04
C GLN A 539 -16.43 4.59 -8.93
N GLY A 540 -15.79 4.66 -7.77
CA GLY A 540 -14.59 5.45 -7.56
C GLY A 540 -13.38 4.84 -8.28
N ALA A 541 -12.36 5.68 -8.49
CA ALA A 541 -11.06 5.19 -8.92
C ALA A 541 -10.40 4.35 -7.81
N PRO A 542 -9.43 3.49 -8.15
CA PRO A 542 -8.61 2.79 -7.16
C PRO A 542 -8.00 3.75 -6.13
N VAL A 543 -7.93 3.31 -4.87
CA VAL A 543 -7.45 4.11 -3.74
C VAL A 543 -6.07 3.63 -3.31
N LEU A 544 -5.09 4.53 -3.13
CA LEU A 544 -3.83 4.15 -2.49
C LEU A 544 -4.07 3.90 -1.00
N LYS A 545 -3.87 2.64 -0.56
CA LYS A 545 -4.12 2.18 0.81
C LYS A 545 -2.93 2.51 1.72
N ILE A 546 -3.22 3.22 2.82
CA ILE A 546 -2.23 3.54 3.88
C ILE A 546 -2.71 3.12 5.28
N SER A 547 -3.97 2.76 5.43
CA SER A 547 -4.55 2.26 6.68
C SER A 547 -4.69 0.73 6.66
N THR A 548 -5.05 0.13 7.79
CA THR A 548 -5.34 -1.31 7.87
C THR A 548 -6.68 -1.69 7.26
N LYS A 549 -7.56 -0.72 6.94
CA LYS A 549 -8.83 -0.96 6.26
C LYS A 549 -9.24 0.23 5.38
N ALA A 550 -9.10 0.06 4.08
CA ALA A 550 -9.42 1.06 3.07
C ALA A 550 -10.76 0.76 2.38
N PHE A 551 -11.36 1.80 1.78
CA PHE A 551 -12.41 1.59 0.79
C PHE A 551 -11.84 0.95 -0.48
N GLY A 552 -12.61 0.09 -1.14
CA GLY A 552 -12.11 -0.80 -2.19
C GLY A 552 -12.00 -2.23 -1.66
N PHE A 553 -10.85 -2.90 -1.85
CA PHE A 553 -10.71 -4.31 -1.46
C PHE A 553 -11.02 -4.61 0.01
N GLY A 554 -10.62 -3.71 0.93
CA GLY A 554 -10.80 -3.85 2.38
C GLY A 554 -12.20 -3.54 2.92
N TRP A 555 -13.11 -3.03 2.08
CA TRP A 555 -14.48 -2.67 2.44
C TRP A 555 -15.47 -3.25 1.43
N ARG A 556 -16.06 -4.40 1.76
CA ARG A 556 -16.99 -5.13 0.88
C ARG A 556 -18.38 -5.11 1.49
N TYR A 557 -19.19 -4.13 1.11
CA TYR A 557 -20.57 -3.97 1.57
C TYR A 557 -21.55 -4.01 0.39
N PRO A 558 -22.73 -4.66 0.52
CA PRO A 558 -23.68 -4.77 -0.58
C PRO A 558 -24.33 -3.43 -0.98
N LEU A 559 -24.47 -3.20 -2.28
CA LEU A 559 -25.14 -2.00 -2.80
C LEU A 559 -26.65 -1.97 -2.51
N ALA A 560 -27.32 -3.09 -2.76
CA ALA A 560 -28.76 -3.24 -2.60
C ALA A 560 -29.08 -3.88 -1.25
N ALA A 561 -28.90 -3.11 -0.17
CA ALA A 561 -29.13 -3.59 1.19
C ALA A 561 -29.71 -2.51 2.10
N ASN A 562 -30.48 -2.94 3.11
CA ASN A 562 -30.87 -2.10 4.22
C ASN A 562 -29.85 -2.26 5.35
N TYR A 563 -29.30 -1.13 5.80
CA TYR A 563 -28.31 -1.10 6.89
C TYR A 563 -28.89 -0.62 8.22
N ARG A 564 -30.20 -0.37 8.25
CA ARG A 564 -30.94 -0.06 9.47
C ARG A 564 -31.62 -1.34 9.93
N TRP A 565 -31.05 -1.92 10.98
CA TRP A 565 -31.60 -3.10 11.65
C TRP A 565 -32.18 -2.62 12.97
N THR A 566 -33.46 -2.88 13.18
CA THR A 566 -34.06 -2.81 14.52
C THR A 566 -34.02 -4.24 15.06
N PRO A 567 -33.49 -4.48 16.28
CA PRO A 567 -33.52 -5.81 16.88
C PRO A 567 -34.93 -6.41 16.94
#